data_AF-A0A177ETJ8-F1
#
_entry.id   AF-A0A177ETJ8-F1
#
_cell.length_a   1.000
_cell.length_b   1.000
_cell.length_c   1.000
_cell.angle_alpha   90.00
_cell.angle_beta   90.00
_cell.angle_gamma   90.00
#
_symmetry.space_group_name_H-M   'P 1'
#
loop_
_entity.id
_entity.type
_entity.pdbx_description
1 polymer ?
#
loop_
_entity_poly.entity_id
_entity_poly.type
_entity_poly.pdbx_seq_one_letter_code
_entity_poly.pdbx_strand_id
1 'polypeptide(L)'
;MASADVLAPEAPAFGTVKRKRSDLHLSNMAPRAPSGPTFDAAKHLNYQAPNKIWTMKEIGFSEMGVSPNAVSEPFPLFTAEAIQQMRAEVLSKPVWDNCKYSSELAHCQLRGFAPEYAPFVYDAWRSPEVLSIVSKIAGVELVPAMDLEIAHINISSNTKEQSEAVQQALEEKSHREADEGVSGCPYEDDQPIVDWHTDSYPFVCVTMLSDCTNMVGGETALRTGTGEIMKVRGPAMGNAIVLQGRYIEHQALRALGTTERISMVTSFRPKSAFIKDDTVLTTVRPISDLRELYSQYAEYRFEMLEERVRAHLKEIRDGKRARRFDTKATKAFIREQRSFLDSMLRELVDDEMVTAGMLGGENHLFSDDLISKYRKKPRV
;
A
#
# COMPACT_ATOMS: atom_id res chain seq x y z
N MET A 1 68.70 23.13 -10.28
CA MET A 1 67.49 23.42 -11.10
C MET A 1 66.28 22.97 -10.30
N ALA A 2 65.30 23.85 -10.19
CA ALA A 2 64.21 23.81 -9.23
C ALA A 2 63.23 22.66 -9.49
N SER A 3 62.75 22.04 -8.40
CA SER A 3 61.57 21.18 -8.39
C SER A 3 60.35 22.09 -8.31
N ALA A 4 59.43 21.96 -9.27
CA ALA A 4 58.19 22.72 -9.30
C ALA A 4 57.13 22.00 -8.46
N ASP A 5 56.71 22.65 -7.38
CA ASP A 5 55.55 22.29 -6.58
C ASP A 5 54.26 22.55 -7.38
N VAL A 6 53.38 21.55 -7.44
CA VAL A 6 52.01 21.70 -7.93
C VAL A 6 51.11 22.01 -6.73
N LEU A 7 50.60 23.24 -6.71
CA LEU A 7 49.63 23.73 -5.72
C LEU A 7 48.33 22.91 -5.77
N ALA A 8 47.94 22.34 -4.63
CA ALA A 8 46.58 21.85 -4.40
C ALA A 8 45.67 23.01 -3.95
N PRO A 9 44.38 23.04 -4.31
CA PRO A 9 43.46 24.11 -3.91
C PRO A 9 43.12 24.01 -2.41
N GLU A 10 43.07 25.17 -1.75
CA GLU A 10 42.69 25.33 -0.35
C GLU A 10 41.22 24.92 -0.10
N ALA A 11 40.99 24.17 0.96
CA ALA A 11 39.65 23.88 1.47
C ALA A 11 39.08 25.11 2.21
N PRO A 12 37.77 25.41 2.11
CA PRO A 12 37.19 26.54 2.83
C PRO A 12 37.14 26.24 4.34
N ALA A 13 37.68 27.17 5.13
CA ALA A 13 37.66 27.15 6.58
C ALA A 13 36.23 27.37 7.11
N PHE A 14 35.54 26.29 7.47
CA PHE A 14 34.37 26.38 8.34
C PHE A 14 34.80 26.36 9.80
N GLY A 15 34.52 27.46 10.50
CA GLY A 15 34.87 27.67 11.90
C GLY A 15 34.31 26.58 12.82
N THR A 16 35.18 26.04 13.67
CA THR A 16 34.80 25.13 14.75
C THR A 16 34.01 25.87 15.82
N VAL A 17 32.69 25.82 15.74
CA VAL A 17 31.82 26.12 16.89
C VAL A 17 31.81 24.88 17.78
N LYS A 18 32.52 24.93 18.91
CA LYS A 18 32.39 23.92 19.98
C LYS A 18 30.96 23.99 20.55
N ARG A 19 30.04 23.16 20.03
CA ARG A 19 28.75 22.91 20.68
C ARG A 19 29.00 22.10 21.95
N LYS A 20 28.76 22.75 23.09
CA LYS A 20 28.63 22.14 24.41
C LYS A 20 27.60 21.00 24.31
N ARG A 21 28.02 19.74 24.49
CA ARG A 21 27.08 18.63 24.71
C ARG A 21 26.34 18.92 26.01
N SER A 22 25.11 19.39 25.91
CA SER A 22 24.16 19.31 27.00
C SER A 22 23.70 17.85 27.06
N ASP A 23 24.21 17.11 28.03
CA ASP A 23 23.57 15.87 28.50
C ASP A 23 22.15 16.24 28.95
N LEU A 24 21.20 16.07 28.04
CA LEU A 24 19.78 16.26 28.33
C LEU A 24 19.19 14.89 28.61
N HIS A 25 18.85 14.74 29.88
CA HIS A 25 17.99 13.78 30.56
C HIS A 25 16.57 13.64 29.93
N LEU A 26 16.43 13.68 28.60
CA LEU A 26 15.15 13.66 27.88
C LEU A 26 14.74 12.26 27.39
N SER A 27 15.57 11.23 27.59
CA SER A 27 15.22 9.84 27.25
C SER A 27 14.13 9.22 28.15
N ASN A 28 13.70 9.93 29.20
CA ASN A 28 12.67 9.47 30.14
C ASN A 28 11.27 10.07 29.90
N MET A 29 11.04 10.78 28.79
CA MET A 29 9.73 11.36 28.45
C MET A 29 9.11 10.82 27.15
N ALA A 30 9.67 9.77 26.55
CA ALA A 30 8.93 9.02 25.56
C ALA A 30 7.69 8.42 26.26
N PRO A 31 6.46 8.61 25.75
CA PRO A 31 5.32 7.88 26.28
C PRO A 31 5.67 6.40 26.20
N ARG A 32 5.79 5.74 27.36
CA ARG A 32 5.93 4.28 27.39
C ARG A 32 4.73 3.75 26.61
N ALA A 33 5.02 3.10 25.48
CA ALA A 33 4.03 2.31 24.77
C ALA A 33 3.30 1.45 25.81
N PRO A 34 1.97 1.29 25.71
CA PRO A 34 1.22 0.42 26.61
C PRO A 34 1.93 -0.93 26.70
N SER A 35 1.98 -1.53 27.90
CA SER A 35 2.49 -2.88 28.12
C SER A 35 1.52 -3.92 27.54
N GLY A 36 1.32 -3.85 26.23
CA GLY A 36 0.55 -4.81 25.46
C GLY A 36 1.34 -6.11 25.28
N PRO A 37 0.67 -7.23 24.98
CA PRO A 37 1.34 -8.44 24.55
C PRO A 37 2.18 -8.16 23.30
N THR A 38 3.33 -8.81 23.19
CA THR A 38 4.16 -8.79 21.97
C THR A 38 3.58 -9.73 20.91
N PHE A 39 3.80 -9.42 19.64
CA PHE A 39 3.38 -10.31 18.57
C PHE A 39 4.18 -11.63 18.60
N ASP A 40 3.46 -12.73 18.74
CA ASP A 40 3.93 -14.11 18.59
C ASP A 40 3.19 -14.80 17.43
N ALA A 41 3.90 -15.17 16.37
CA ALA A 41 3.31 -15.79 15.19
C ALA A 41 2.58 -17.11 15.50
N ALA A 42 3.09 -17.93 16.43
CA ALA A 42 2.49 -19.23 16.76
C ALA A 42 1.14 -19.10 17.47
N LYS A 43 0.93 -17.97 18.15
CA LYS A 43 -0.29 -17.67 18.91
C LYS A 43 -1.29 -16.82 18.11
N HIS A 44 -0.78 -15.87 17.33
CA HIS A 44 -1.60 -14.80 16.75
C HIS A 44 -1.94 -15.04 15.28
N LEU A 45 -1.31 -16.01 14.62
CA LEU A 45 -1.70 -16.42 13.27
C LEU A 45 -2.71 -17.57 13.29
N ASN A 46 -3.70 -17.48 12.40
CA ASN A 46 -4.67 -18.53 12.11
C ASN A 46 -4.74 -18.77 10.59
N TYR A 47 -3.56 -18.83 9.96
CA TYR A 47 -3.48 -18.87 8.51
C TYR A 47 -4.13 -20.14 7.94
N GLN A 48 -5.09 -19.93 7.03
CA GLN A 48 -5.60 -20.96 6.13
C GLN A 48 -5.47 -20.43 4.71
N ALA A 49 -5.08 -21.28 3.76
CA ALA A 49 -4.90 -20.82 2.38
C ALA A 49 -6.24 -20.38 1.76
N PRO A 50 -6.24 -19.34 0.90
CA PRO A 50 -7.43 -18.98 0.15
C PRO A 50 -7.87 -20.13 -0.76
N ASN A 51 -9.19 -20.34 -0.90
CA ASN A 51 -9.72 -21.38 -1.78
C ASN A 51 -9.37 -21.13 -3.25
N LYS A 52 -9.29 -19.85 -3.63
CA LYS A 52 -8.91 -19.43 -4.97
C LYS A 52 -8.00 -18.21 -4.95
N ILE A 53 -7.03 -18.21 -5.86
CA ILE A 53 -6.24 -17.04 -6.25
C ILE A 53 -6.46 -16.86 -7.75
N TRP A 54 -7.02 -15.72 -8.13
CA TRP A 54 -7.19 -15.35 -9.53
C TRP A 54 -5.88 -14.83 -10.09
N THR A 55 -5.57 -15.20 -11.32
CA THR A 55 -4.36 -14.77 -12.02
C THR A 55 -4.62 -13.51 -12.85
N MET A 56 -3.58 -12.72 -13.11
CA MET A 56 -3.63 -11.57 -14.03
C MET A 56 -4.16 -11.99 -15.39
N LYS A 57 -3.81 -13.20 -15.86
CA LYS A 57 -4.32 -13.77 -17.11
C LYS A 57 -5.84 -13.99 -17.09
N GLU A 58 -6.38 -14.59 -16.03
CA GLU A 58 -7.82 -14.88 -15.92
C GLU A 58 -8.65 -13.59 -15.89
N ILE A 59 -8.14 -12.52 -15.29
CA ILE A 59 -8.82 -11.23 -15.26
C ILE A 59 -8.48 -10.33 -16.48
N GLY A 60 -7.82 -10.86 -17.51
CA GLY A 60 -7.59 -10.14 -18.79
C GLY A 60 -6.43 -9.13 -18.78
N PHE A 61 -5.44 -9.33 -17.89
CA PHE A 61 -4.27 -8.48 -17.68
C PHE A 61 -2.93 -9.25 -17.83
N SER A 62 -2.86 -10.26 -18.70
CA SER A 62 -1.69 -11.15 -18.87
C SER A 62 -0.32 -10.46 -19.05
N GLU A 63 -0.29 -9.25 -19.60
CA GLU A 63 0.93 -8.48 -19.90
C GLU A 63 1.14 -7.30 -18.92
N MET A 64 0.40 -7.27 -17.81
CA MET A 64 0.48 -6.22 -16.79
C MET A 64 0.82 -6.83 -15.43
N GLY A 65 1.28 -5.98 -14.51
CA GLY A 65 1.65 -6.40 -13.16
C GLY A 65 3.08 -6.90 -13.04
N VAL A 66 3.40 -7.33 -11.82
CA VAL A 66 4.74 -7.78 -11.40
C VAL A 66 4.74 -9.21 -10.88
N SER A 67 3.56 -9.84 -10.91
CA SER A 67 3.34 -11.23 -10.54
C SER A 67 2.21 -11.85 -11.38
N PRO A 68 2.20 -13.18 -11.58
CA PRO A 68 1.05 -13.87 -12.17
C PRO A 68 -0.24 -13.78 -11.36
N ASN A 69 -0.19 -13.58 -10.04
CA ASN A 69 -1.38 -13.65 -9.17
C ASN A 69 -2.02 -12.27 -8.99
N ALA A 70 -3.25 -12.09 -9.43
CA ALA A 70 -3.98 -10.83 -9.36
C ALA A 70 -4.54 -10.53 -7.97
N VAL A 71 -5.39 -11.44 -7.47
CA VAL A 71 -6.15 -11.26 -6.23
C VAL A 71 -6.48 -12.61 -5.60
N SER A 72 -6.45 -12.70 -4.27
CA SER A 72 -6.95 -13.86 -3.54
C SER A 72 -8.43 -13.71 -3.17
N GLU A 73 -9.14 -14.82 -3.02
CA GLU A 73 -10.31 -14.82 -2.15
C GLU A 73 -9.92 -14.50 -0.70
N PRO A 74 -10.85 -14.03 0.15
CA PRO A 74 -10.57 -13.83 1.56
C PRO A 74 -10.08 -15.10 2.23
N PHE A 75 -9.08 -14.97 3.09
CA PHE A 75 -8.53 -16.09 3.83
C PHE A 75 -8.26 -15.71 5.30
N PRO A 76 -8.49 -16.61 6.26
CA PRO A 76 -8.12 -16.40 7.65
C PRO A 76 -6.61 -16.13 7.78
N LEU A 77 -6.24 -15.07 8.48
CA LEU A 77 -4.83 -14.72 8.71
C LEU A 77 -4.52 -14.58 10.21
N PHE A 78 -5.32 -13.80 10.93
CA PHE A 78 -5.09 -13.50 12.34
C PHE A 78 -6.14 -14.14 13.25
N THR A 79 -5.76 -14.49 14.47
CA THR A 79 -6.71 -14.95 15.49
C THR A 79 -7.58 -13.79 15.99
N ALA A 80 -8.72 -14.11 16.62
CA ALA A 80 -9.57 -13.10 17.26
C ALA A 80 -8.80 -12.30 18.34
N GLU A 81 -7.91 -12.96 19.08
CA GLU A 81 -7.05 -12.30 20.08
C GLU A 81 -6.12 -11.28 19.43
N ALA A 82 -5.48 -11.64 18.31
CA ALA A 82 -4.63 -10.73 17.56
C ALA A 82 -5.41 -9.51 17.06
N ILE A 83 -6.62 -9.73 16.54
CA ILE A 83 -7.49 -8.64 16.08
C ILE A 83 -7.90 -7.72 17.21
N GLN A 84 -8.23 -8.24 18.39
CA GLN A 84 -8.52 -7.42 19.56
C GLN A 84 -7.32 -6.54 19.95
N GLN A 85 -6.11 -7.10 19.93
CA GLN A 85 -4.90 -6.35 20.23
C GLN A 85 -4.60 -5.27 19.16
N MET A 86 -4.72 -5.62 17.87
CA MET A 86 -4.56 -4.67 16.77
C MET A 86 -5.54 -3.50 16.88
N ARG A 87 -6.81 -3.80 17.18
CA ARG A 87 -7.84 -2.77 17.43
C ARG A 87 -7.50 -1.89 18.62
N ALA A 88 -6.99 -2.46 19.71
CA ALA A 88 -6.63 -1.70 20.91
C ALA A 88 -5.52 -0.67 20.62
N GLU A 89 -4.54 -1.02 19.79
CA GLU A 89 -3.48 -0.08 19.37
C GLU A 89 -4.00 0.95 18.36
N VAL A 90 -4.66 0.50 17.30
CA VAL A 90 -5.18 1.35 16.22
C VAL A 90 -6.18 2.39 16.71
N LEU A 91 -7.06 2.00 17.65
CA LEU A 91 -8.08 2.88 18.20
C LEU A 91 -7.64 3.63 19.45
N SER A 92 -6.36 3.56 19.80
CA SER A 92 -5.82 4.27 20.95
C SER A 92 -5.85 5.79 20.74
N LYS A 93 -6.01 6.53 21.83
CA LYS A 93 -6.05 7.99 21.80
C LYS A 93 -4.82 8.63 21.12
N PRO A 94 -3.57 8.19 21.37
CA PRO A 94 -2.41 8.74 20.69
C PRO A 94 -2.46 8.60 19.16
N VAL A 95 -2.95 7.48 18.63
CA VAL A 95 -3.09 7.29 17.18
C VAL A 95 -4.11 8.28 16.61
N TRP A 96 -5.27 8.39 17.25
CA TRP A 96 -6.34 9.28 16.78
C TRP A 96 -5.95 10.76 16.83
N ASP A 97 -5.21 11.17 17.87
CA ASP A 97 -4.83 12.57 18.06
C ASP A 97 -3.71 13.01 17.10
N ASN A 98 -2.82 12.10 16.68
CA ASN A 98 -1.60 12.46 15.94
C ASN A 98 -1.55 11.96 14.48
N CYS A 99 -2.34 10.95 14.12
CA CYS A 99 -2.16 10.21 12.86
C CYS A 99 -3.40 10.21 11.96
N LYS A 100 -4.37 11.08 12.21
CA LYS A 100 -5.63 11.16 11.47
C LYS A 100 -5.55 12.08 10.25
N TYR A 101 -5.99 11.57 9.11
CA TYR A 101 -6.04 12.25 7.82
C TYR A 101 -7.40 12.05 7.14
N SER A 102 -7.71 12.89 6.15
CA SER A 102 -8.90 12.79 5.29
C SER A 102 -8.58 13.31 3.88
N SER A 103 -9.24 12.77 2.85
CA SER A 103 -9.12 13.22 1.45
C SER A 103 -10.45 13.12 0.70
N GLU A 104 -10.44 13.55 -0.57
CA GLU A 104 -11.53 13.33 -1.52
C GLU A 104 -11.89 11.83 -1.71
N LEU A 105 -10.93 10.92 -1.52
CA LEU A 105 -11.17 9.47 -1.65
C LEU A 105 -11.65 8.80 -0.35
N ALA A 106 -11.33 9.37 0.82
CA ALA A 106 -11.64 8.75 2.10
C ALA A 106 -11.81 9.78 3.23
N HIS A 107 -12.96 9.72 3.90
CA HIS A 107 -13.35 10.69 4.93
C HIS A 107 -12.58 10.58 6.26
N CYS A 108 -12.04 9.40 6.58
CA CYS A 108 -11.29 9.17 7.82
C CYS A 108 -10.26 8.06 7.63
N GLN A 109 -8.98 8.43 7.67
CA GLN A 109 -7.86 7.50 7.60
C GLN A 109 -6.89 7.70 8.75
N LEU A 110 -6.27 6.62 9.21
CA LEU A 110 -5.13 6.66 10.15
C LEU A 110 -3.89 6.12 9.44
N ARG A 111 -2.79 6.87 9.45
CA ARG A 111 -1.56 6.53 8.70
C ARG A 111 -0.31 6.86 9.50
N GLY A 112 0.78 6.11 9.27
CA GLY A 112 2.08 6.39 9.87
C GLY A 112 2.23 6.15 11.37
N PHE A 113 1.25 5.51 12.01
CA PHE A 113 1.25 5.31 13.46
C PHE A 113 2.02 4.07 13.91
N ALA A 114 2.18 3.07 13.04
CA ALA A 114 2.61 1.73 13.45
C ALA A 114 3.97 1.70 14.18
N PRO A 115 5.03 2.37 13.69
CA PRO A 115 6.35 2.31 14.33
C PRO A 115 6.39 2.90 15.75
N GLU A 116 5.57 3.92 16.04
CA GLU A 116 5.62 4.65 17.30
C GLU A 116 4.52 4.24 18.29
N TYR A 117 3.31 3.99 17.79
CA TYR A 117 2.11 3.85 18.62
C TYR A 117 1.49 2.45 18.61
N ALA A 118 1.90 1.56 17.70
CA ALA A 118 1.30 0.23 17.56
C ALA A 118 2.36 -0.87 17.37
N PRO A 119 3.17 -1.16 18.41
CA PRO A 119 4.24 -2.14 18.32
C PRO A 119 3.76 -3.55 17.95
N PHE A 120 2.59 -4.00 18.44
CA PHE A 120 2.04 -5.31 18.05
C PHE A 120 1.71 -5.34 16.55
N VAL A 121 1.07 -4.29 16.03
CA VAL A 121 0.76 -4.17 14.60
C VAL A 121 2.04 -4.10 13.75
N TYR A 122 3.02 -3.31 14.19
CA TYR A 122 4.31 -3.15 13.50
C TYR A 122 5.08 -4.48 13.43
N ASP A 123 5.19 -5.18 14.55
CA ASP A 123 5.85 -6.49 14.62
C ASP A 123 5.10 -7.55 13.80
N ALA A 124 3.76 -7.55 13.83
CA ALA A 124 2.95 -8.47 13.05
C ALA A 124 3.21 -8.36 11.55
N TRP A 125 3.25 -7.14 11.00
CA TRP A 125 3.45 -6.92 9.57
C TRP A 125 4.91 -7.00 9.12
N ARG A 126 5.86 -7.07 10.06
CA ARG A 126 7.29 -7.34 9.80
C ARG A 126 7.71 -8.77 10.12
N SER A 127 6.82 -9.58 10.69
CA SER A 127 7.08 -10.99 11.01
C SER A 127 7.43 -11.78 9.74
N PRO A 128 8.53 -12.57 9.74
CA PRO A 128 8.89 -13.45 8.63
C PRO A 128 7.76 -14.41 8.23
N GLU A 129 6.97 -14.88 9.19
CA GLU A 129 5.83 -15.77 8.98
C GLU A 129 4.72 -15.09 8.17
N VAL A 130 4.34 -13.86 8.54
CA VAL A 130 3.35 -13.07 7.80
C VAL A 130 3.86 -12.74 6.40
N LEU A 131 5.10 -12.27 6.28
CA LEU A 131 5.70 -11.94 4.98
C LEU A 131 5.78 -13.16 4.06
N SER A 132 6.10 -14.34 4.61
CA SER A 132 6.11 -15.61 3.86
C SER A 132 4.72 -15.97 3.31
N ILE A 133 3.67 -15.83 4.14
CA ILE A 133 2.27 -16.08 3.73
C ILE A 133 1.85 -15.11 2.62
N VAL A 134 2.03 -13.81 2.83
CA VAL A 134 1.62 -12.77 1.87
C VAL A 134 2.39 -12.93 0.56
N SER A 135 3.71 -13.19 0.62
CA SER A 135 4.54 -13.44 -0.58
C SER A 135 4.09 -14.67 -1.36
N LYS A 136 3.75 -15.77 -0.66
CA LYS A 136 3.25 -16.99 -1.29
C LYS A 136 1.95 -16.75 -2.06
N ILE A 137 1.02 -16.01 -1.45
CA ILE A 137 -0.26 -15.67 -2.09
C ILE A 137 -0.04 -14.69 -3.24
N ALA A 138 0.83 -13.70 -3.06
CA ALA A 138 1.20 -12.74 -4.07
C ALA A 138 1.93 -13.35 -5.25
N GLY A 139 2.55 -14.53 -5.13
CA GLY A 139 3.31 -15.19 -6.20
C GLY A 139 4.69 -14.58 -6.46
N VAL A 140 5.16 -13.68 -5.57
CA VAL A 140 6.47 -13.03 -5.61
C VAL A 140 6.89 -12.69 -4.18
N GLU A 141 8.19 -12.65 -3.90
CA GLU A 141 8.68 -12.27 -2.57
C GLU A 141 8.43 -10.77 -2.32
N LEU A 142 7.74 -10.48 -1.22
CA LEU A 142 7.31 -9.14 -0.83
C LEU A 142 7.94 -8.68 0.48
N VAL A 143 8.09 -7.37 0.59
CA VAL A 143 8.40 -6.65 1.84
C VAL A 143 7.44 -5.47 1.99
N PRO A 144 7.16 -4.99 3.22
CA PRO A 144 6.40 -3.76 3.39
C PRO A 144 7.00 -2.64 2.54
N ALA A 145 6.15 -1.84 1.90
CA ALA A 145 6.61 -0.82 0.96
C ALA A 145 7.49 0.22 1.68
N MET A 146 6.97 0.74 2.79
CA MET A 146 7.59 1.71 3.70
C MET A 146 6.97 1.50 5.09
N ASP A 147 7.64 1.93 6.15
CA ASP A 147 7.10 1.86 7.51
C ASP A 147 5.85 2.74 7.67
N LEU A 148 5.81 3.88 6.95
CA LEU A 148 4.63 4.74 6.85
C LEU A 148 3.36 4.00 6.34
N GLU A 149 3.57 2.98 5.51
CA GLU A 149 2.51 2.23 4.82
C GLU A 149 2.15 0.92 5.51
N ILE A 150 2.71 0.67 6.68
CA ILE A 150 2.29 -0.43 7.54
C ILE A 150 0.96 -0.05 8.17
N ALA A 151 -0.06 -0.88 7.91
CA ALA A 151 -1.36 -0.84 8.57
C ALA A 151 -2.10 0.49 8.46
N HIS A 152 -2.16 1.13 7.29
CA HIS A 152 -3.08 2.25 7.12
C HIS A 152 -4.53 1.81 7.37
N ILE A 153 -5.30 2.63 8.08
CA ILE A 153 -6.65 2.27 8.52
C ILE A 153 -7.66 3.11 7.78
N ASN A 154 -8.65 2.46 7.19
CA ASN A 154 -9.85 3.12 6.68
C ASN A 154 -10.98 2.89 7.67
N ILE A 155 -11.60 3.96 8.16
CA ILE A 155 -12.70 3.92 9.13
C ILE A 155 -13.95 4.50 8.48
N SER A 156 -15.02 3.72 8.48
CA SER A 156 -16.37 4.17 8.13
C SER A 156 -17.31 3.80 9.27
N SER A 157 -18.11 4.77 9.72
CA SER A 157 -19.16 4.57 10.72
C SER A 157 -20.50 5.03 10.15
N ASN A 158 -21.51 4.19 10.29
CA ASN A 158 -22.87 4.53 9.88
C ASN A 158 -23.61 5.10 11.10
N THR A 159 -24.38 6.17 10.94
CA THR A 159 -25.30 6.59 12.03
C THR A 159 -26.44 5.58 12.15
N LYS A 160 -27.12 5.57 13.30
CA LYS A 160 -28.31 4.73 13.48
C LYS A 160 -29.39 5.08 12.47
N GLU A 161 -29.63 6.37 12.20
CA GLU A 161 -30.63 6.78 11.21
C GLU A 161 -30.26 6.34 9.79
N GLN A 162 -28.97 6.40 9.42
CA GLN A 162 -28.50 5.92 8.11
C GLN A 162 -28.63 4.41 7.97
N SER A 163 -28.35 3.67 9.04
CA SER A 163 -28.48 2.21 9.08
C SER A 163 -29.94 1.78 8.99
N GLU A 164 -30.84 2.47 9.71
CA GLU A 164 -32.29 2.22 9.74
C GLU A 164 -32.97 2.60 8.42
N ALA A 165 -32.62 3.74 7.82
CA ALA A 165 -33.17 4.17 6.54
C ALA A 165 -32.80 3.20 5.40
N VAL A 166 -31.57 2.69 5.41
CA VAL A 166 -31.15 1.70 4.41
C VAL A 166 -31.76 0.32 4.67
N GLN A 167 -31.89 -0.08 5.94
CA GLN A 167 -32.58 -1.32 6.31
C GLN A 167 -34.05 -1.31 5.88
N GLN A 168 -34.76 -0.20 6.08
CA GLN A 168 -36.13 -0.02 5.57
C GLN A 168 -36.20 -0.09 4.05
N ALA A 169 -35.25 0.54 3.34
CA ALA A 169 -35.18 0.46 1.89
C ALA A 169 -34.88 -0.96 1.36
N LEU A 170 -34.09 -1.77 2.10
CA LEU A 170 -33.82 -3.18 1.81
C LEU A 170 -35.06 -4.06 2.03
N GLU A 171 -35.77 -3.86 3.14
CA GLU A 171 -37.01 -4.57 3.45
C GLU A 171 -38.09 -4.26 2.41
N GLU A 172 -38.29 -2.98 2.08
CA GLU A 172 -39.23 -2.54 1.04
C GLU A 172 -38.91 -3.11 -0.35
N LYS A 173 -37.62 -3.27 -0.71
CA LYS A 173 -37.21 -3.85 -1.99
C LYS A 173 -37.26 -5.37 -2.01
N SER A 174 -36.95 -6.05 -0.91
CA SER A 174 -37.15 -7.50 -0.79
C SER A 174 -38.62 -7.89 -0.95
N HIS A 175 -39.52 -7.02 -0.49
CA HIS A 175 -40.96 -7.15 -0.72
C HIS A 175 -41.39 -6.88 -2.18
N ARG A 176 -40.61 -6.13 -2.96
CA ARG A 176 -40.86 -5.89 -4.40
C ARG A 176 -40.23 -6.95 -5.31
N GLU A 177 -39.04 -7.44 -5.00
CA GLU A 177 -38.34 -8.49 -5.77
C GLU A 177 -38.98 -9.88 -5.58
N ALA A 178 -39.73 -10.10 -4.49
CA ALA A 178 -40.55 -11.30 -4.32
C ALA A 178 -41.76 -11.37 -5.28
N ASP A 179 -42.15 -10.25 -5.91
CA ASP A 179 -43.30 -10.15 -6.82
C ASP A 179 -42.87 -10.13 -8.31
N GLU A 180 -41.63 -9.75 -8.61
CA GLU A 180 -41.06 -9.77 -9.97
C GLU A 180 -39.73 -10.54 -9.98
N GLY A 181 -39.77 -11.79 -10.47
CA GLY A 181 -38.64 -12.72 -10.52
C GLY A 181 -37.50 -12.31 -11.47
N VAL A 182 -36.79 -11.23 -11.15
CA VAL A 182 -35.59 -10.76 -11.86
C VAL A 182 -34.39 -10.91 -10.93
N SER A 183 -33.58 -11.95 -11.20
CA SER A 183 -32.31 -12.21 -10.53
C SER A 183 -31.25 -11.22 -11.02
N GLY A 184 -31.13 -10.07 -10.36
CA GLY A 184 -30.00 -9.17 -10.51
C GLY A 184 -29.87 -8.29 -9.27
N CYS A 185 -28.79 -8.45 -8.49
CA CYS A 185 -28.50 -7.60 -7.34
C CYS A 185 -28.23 -6.15 -7.82
N PRO A 186 -29.11 -5.16 -7.56
CA PRO A 186 -29.12 -3.89 -8.27
C PRO A 186 -28.63 -2.73 -7.39
N TYR A 187 -27.44 -2.86 -6.80
CA TYR A 187 -26.76 -1.73 -6.19
C TYR A 187 -25.55 -1.35 -7.06
N GLU A 188 -25.82 -0.49 -8.05
CA GLU A 188 -24.86 0.54 -8.43
C GLU A 188 -24.93 1.58 -7.31
N ASP A 189 -23.93 1.58 -6.42
CA ASP A 189 -23.90 2.41 -5.22
C ASP A 189 -23.43 3.83 -5.59
N ASP A 190 -24.26 4.84 -5.39
CA ASP A 190 -23.92 6.24 -5.66
C ASP A 190 -22.87 6.80 -4.66
N GLN A 191 -22.48 6.06 -3.60
CA GLN A 191 -21.45 6.48 -2.63
C GLN A 191 -20.56 5.31 -2.12
N PRO A 192 -19.49 4.94 -2.83
CA PRO A 192 -18.52 3.94 -2.38
C PRO A 192 -17.70 4.41 -1.16
N ILE A 193 -17.10 3.47 -0.41
CA ILE A 193 -16.20 3.80 0.72
C ILE A 193 -14.87 4.35 0.22
N VAL A 194 -14.38 3.77 -0.87
CA VAL A 194 -13.26 4.28 -1.66
C VAL A 194 -13.65 4.11 -3.12
N ASP A 195 -13.63 5.19 -3.88
CA ASP A 195 -14.06 5.20 -5.29
C ASP A 195 -13.09 4.42 -6.20
N TRP A 196 -13.42 4.27 -7.48
CA TRP A 196 -12.58 3.54 -8.45
C TRP A 196 -11.17 4.15 -8.53
N HIS A 197 -10.18 3.32 -8.24
CA HIS A 197 -8.78 3.73 -8.28
C HIS A 197 -7.86 2.53 -8.52
N THR A 198 -6.59 2.85 -8.73
CA THR A 198 -5.47 1.94 -8.52
C THR A 198 -4.65 2.40 -7.35
N ASP A 199 -4.09 1.47 -6.59
CA ASP A 199 -3.27 1.80 -5.44
C ASP A 199 -1.98 2.50 -5.84
N SER A 200 -1.40 3.19 -4.86
CA SER A 200 -0.05 3.75 -4.95
C SER A 200 1.03 2.66 -5.11
N TYR A 201 0.84 1.48 -4.51
CA TYR A 201 1.88 0.47 -4.35
C TYR A 201 1.56 -0.82 -5.11
N PRO A 202 2.57 -1.59 -5.56
CA PRO A 202 2.37 -2.80 -6.35
C PRO A 202 1.38 -3.80 -5.74
N PHE A 203 1.43 -4.00 -4.43
CA PHE A 203 0.56 -4.91 -3.71
C PHE A 203 0.00 -4.29 -2.43
N VAL A 204 -1.18 -4.79 -2.04
CA VAL A 204 -1.78 -4.51 -0.73
C VAL A 204 -2.27 -5.81 -0.09
N CYS A 205 -2.22 -5.85 1.23
CA CYS A 205 -2.93 -6.84 2.03
C CYS A 205 -3.99 -6.11 2.88
N VAL A 206 -5.27 -6.38 2.61
CA VAL A 206 -6.41 -5.78 3.30
C VAL A 206 -6.92 -6.77 4.35
N THR A 207 -6.83 -6.41 5.62
CA THR A 207 -7.28 -7.20 6.77
C THR A 207 -8.50 -6.53 7.42
N MET A 208 -9.58 -7.28 7.65
CA MET A 208 -10.76 -6.73 8.31
C MET A 208 -10.63 -6.77 9.84
N LEU A 209 -10.80 -5.62 10.50
CA LEU A 209 -10.77 -5.50 11.96
C LEU A 209 -12.17 -5.45 12.59
N SER A 210 -13.20 -5.07 11.83
CA SER A 210 -14.58 -5.06 12.33
C SER A 210 -15.24 -6.43 12.22
N ASP A 211 -16.16 -6.70 13.14
CA ASP A 211 -17.09 -7.82 12.99
C ASP A 211 -18.10 -7.50 11.88
N CYS A 212 -18.02 -8.28 10.80
CA CYS A 212 -18.86 -8.14 9.61
C CYS A 212 -19.92 -9.24 9.51
N THR A 213 -20.27 -9.93 10.60
CA THR A 213 -21.19 -11.09 10.57
C THR A 213 -22.57 -10.75 10.00
N ASN A 214 -23.10 -9.56 10.32
CA ASN A 214 -24.40 -9.08 9.83
C ASN A 214 -24.27 -8.14 8.62
N MET A 215 -23.08 -8.07 8.02
CA MET A 215 -22.80 -7.15 6.94
C MET A 215 -23.39 -7.65 5.62
N VAL A 216 -24.17 -6.81 4.95
CA VAL A 216 -24.59 -7.01 3.56
C VAL A 216 -23.82 -6.03 2.68
N GLY A 217 -23.16 -6.53 1.64
CA GLY A 217 -22.26 -5.74 0.80
C GLY A 217 -20.82 -5.72 1.32
N GLY A 218 -20.08 -4.64 1.03
CA GLY A 218 -18.68 -4.48 1.45
C GLY A 218 -17.65 -5.27 0.64
N GLU A 219 -18.05 -5.83 -0.50
CA GLU A 219 -17.15 -6.50 -1.45
C GLU A 219 -16.13 -5.54 -2.05
N THR A 220 -14.99 -6.08 -2.45
CA THR A 220 -14.08 -5.37 -3.34
C THR A 220 -14.49 -5.67 -4.77
N ALA A 221 -14.96 -4.65 -5.48
CA ALA A 221 -15.23 -4.71 -6.90
C ALA A 221 -13.93 -4.49 -7.67
N LEU A 222 -13.65 -5.34 -8.65
CA LEU A 222 -12.49 -5.27 -9.53
C LEU A 222 -12.98 -5.10 -10.96
N ARG A 223 -12.38 -4.19 -11.71
CA ARG A 223 -12.65 -4.09 -13.15
C ARG A 223 -11.64 -4.94 -13.91
N THR A 224 -12.15 -5.95 -14.61
CA THR A 224 -11.33 -6.86 -15.43
C THR A 224 -10.86 -6.17 -16.72
N GLY A 225 -9.90 -6.78 -17.43
CA GLY A 225 -9.38 -6.27 -18.69
C GLY A 225 -10.41 -6.20 -19.83
N THR A 226 -11.52 -6.94 -19.73
CA THR A 226 -12.66 -6.83 -20.65
C THR A 226 -13.51 -5.59 -20.37
N GLY A 227 -13.50 -5.12 -19.12
CA GLY A 227 -14.33 -4.03 -18.60
C GLY A 227 -15.44 -4.52 -17.66
N GLU A 228 -15.62 -5.84 -17.53
CA GLU A 228 -16.59 -6.45 -16.61
C GLU A 228 -16.18 -6.25 -15.16
N ILE A 229 -17.17 -6.05 -14.29
CA ILE A 229 -16.98 -5.92 -12.85
C ILE A 229 -17.06 -7.29 -12.20
N MET A 230 -15.96 -7.70 -11.57
CA MET A 230 -15.86 -8.91 -10.77
C MET A 230 -15.89 -8.51 -9.29
N LYS A 231 -16.82 -9.07 -8.51
CA LYS A 231 -16.88 -8.83 -7.06
C LYS A 231 -16.17 -9.97 -6.33
N VAL A 232 -15.21 -9.61 -5.49
CA VAL A 232 -14.58 -10.54 -4.54
C VAL A 232 -15.23 -10.32 -3.18
N ARG A 233 -15.69 -11.42 -2.56
CA ARG A 233 -16.36 -11.38 -1.26
C ARG A 233 -15.53 -10.57 -0.27
N GLY A 234 -16.18 -9.70 0.51
CA GLY A 234 -15.50 -8.93 1.56
C GLY A 234 -14.91 -9.84 2.65
N PRO A 235 -13.79 -9.45 3.30
CA PRO A 235 -13.20 -10.25 4.36
C PRO A 235 -14.04 -10.17 5.65
N ALA A 236 -14.24 -11.31 6.30
CA ALA A 236 -14.73 -11.37 7.68
C ALA A 236 -13.62 -10.91 8.65
N MET A 237 -13.98 -10.60 9.90
CA MET A 237 -13.01 -10.21 10.94
C MET A 237 -11.84 -11.20 11.02
N GLY A 238 -10.60 -10.69 10.96
CA GLY A 238 -9.39 -11.53 10.99
C GLY A 238 -8.99 -12.16 9.65
N ASN A 239 -9.84 -12.05 8.62
CA ASN A 239 -9.49 -12.46 7.27
C ASN A 239 -8.77 -11.34 6.52
N ALA A 240 -7.95 -11.77 5.57
CA ALA A 240 -7.19 -10.90 4.70
C ALA A 240 -7.45 -11.20 3.22
N ILE A 241 -7.16 -10.21 2.37
CA ILE A 241 -7.11 -10.33 0.91
C ILE A 241 -5.78 -9.75 0.45
N VAL A 242 -5.11 -10.43 -0.50
CA VAL A 242 -3.92 -9.89 -1.17
C VAL A 242 -4.31 -9.52 -2.60
N LEU A 243 -3.95 -8.30 -3.03
CA LEU A 243 -4.30 -7.73 -4.33
C LEU A 243 -3.08 -7.02 -4.97
N GLN A 244 -2.90 -7.18 -6.28
CA GLN A 244 -1.99 -6.34 -7.09
C GLN A 244 -2.60 -4.95 -7.37
N GLY A 245 -2.78 -4.16 -6.32
CA GLY A 245 -3.61 -2.95 -6.31
C GLY A 245 -3.18 -1.86 -7.30
N ARG A 246 -1.88 -1.73 -7.60
CA ARG A 246 -1.39 -0.74 -8.59
C ARG A 246 -1.88 -1.02 -10.01
N TYR A 247 -2.16 -2.28 -10.33
CA TYR A 247 -2.40 -2.74 -11.69
C TYR A 247 -3.87 -3.03 -11.97
N ILE A 248 -4.68 -3.18 -10.92
CA ILE A 248 -6.07 -3.60 -11.01
C ILE A 248 -6.93 -2.45 -10.47
N GLU A 249 -7.77 -1.91 -11.35
CA GLU A 249 -8.76 -0.91 -10.97
C GLU A 249 -9.79 -1.54 -10.04
N HIS A 250 -9.99 -0.94 -8.88
CA HIS A 250 -10.85 -1.51 -7.86
C HIS A 250 -11.58 -0.44 -7.04
N GLN A 251 -12.64 -0.88 -6.38
CA GLN A 251 -13.51 -0.06 -5.57
C GLN A 251 -13.95 -0.85 -4.34
N ALA A 252 -13.99 -0.20 -3.17
CA ALA A 252 -14.55 -0.79 -1.96
C ALA A 252 -16.03 -0.41 -1.85
N LEU A 253 -16.92 -1.38 -2.04
CA LEU A 253 -18.36 -1.15 -1.95
C LEU A 253 -18.77 -0.85 -0.51
N ARG A 254 -19.85 -0.07 -0.35
CA ARG A 254 -20.39 0.21 0.98
C ARG A 254 -20.95 -1.06 1.59
N ALA A 255 -20.91 -1.10 2.91
CA ALA A 255 -21.38 -2.23 3.68
C ALA A 255 -22.49 -1.77 4.63
N LEU A 256 -23.56 -2.54 4.67
CA LEU A 256 -24.80 -2.25 5.38
C LEU A 256 -24.98 -3.24 6.54
N GLY A 257 -25.74 -2.86 7.57
CA GLY A 257 -26.03 -3.74 8.71
C GLY A 257 -24.96 -3.79 9.80
N THR A 258 -23.91 -2.95 9.72
CA THR A 258 -22.89 -2.81 10.78
C THR A 258 -22.81 -1.37 11.29
N THR A 259 -22.42 -1.20 12.56
CA THR A 259 -22.20 0.12 13.17
C THR A 259 -20.88 0.75 12.73
N GLU A 260 -19.88 -0.07 12.43
CA GLU A 260 -18.55 0.35 11.96
C GLU A 260 -17.99 -0.65 10.95
N ARG A 261 -17.11 -0.15 10.08
CA ARG A 261 -16.23 -0.95 9.23
C ARG A 261 -14.84 -0.35 9.28
N ILE A 262 -13.94 -1.09 9.90
CA ILE A 262 -12.52 -0.78 10.06
C ILE A 262 -11.73 -1.81 9.26
N SER A 263 -11.07 -1.35 8.21
CA SER A 263 -10.14 -2.17 7.42
C SER A 263 -8.72 -1.65 7.60
N MET A 264 -7.80 -2.57 7.87
CA MET A 264 -6.38 -2.31 7.98
C MET A 264 -5.69 -2.78 6.71
N VAL A 265 -4.88 -1.92 6.09
CA VAL A 265 -4.26 -2.18 4.81
C VAL A 265 -2.77 -1.94 4.93
N THR A 266 -1.99 -2.97 4.61
CA THR A 266 -0.53 -2.87 4.54
C THR A 266 -0.11 -2.95 3.09
N SER A 267 0.68 -1.96 2.65
CA SER A 267 1.18 -1.90 1.28
C SER A 267 2.52 -2.62 1.16
N PHE A 268 2.75 -3.30 0.04
CA PHE A 268 3.95 -4.10 -0.22
C PHE A 268 4.56 -3.78 -1.58
N ARG A 269 5.87 -4.03 -1.67
CA ARG A 269 6.64 -4.01 -2.91
C ARG A 269 7.41 -5.32 -3.10
N PRO A 270 7.77 -5.70 -4.34
CA PRO A 270 8.73 -6.75 -4.57
C PRO A 270 10.02 -6.51 -3.80
N LYS A 271 10.53 -7.55 -3.14
CA LYS A 271 11.79 -7.46 -2.38
C LYS A 271 13.00 -7.28 -3.31
N SER A 272 12.99 -7.97 -4.44
CA SER A 272 14.09 -7.90 -5.41
C SER A 272 14.13 -6.55 -6.10
N ALA A 273 15.29 -5.89 -6.07
CA ALA A 273 15.51 -4.66 -6.82
C ALA A 273 15.37 -4.86 -8.34
N PHE A 274 15.43 -6.09 -8.86
CA PHE A 274 15.38 -6.38 -10.30
C PHE A 274 13.97 -6.61 -10.83
N ILE A 275 12.97 -6.65 -9.94
CA ILE A 275 11.56 -6.67 -10.33
C ILE A 275 11.08 -5.22 -10.45
N LYS A 276 10.18 -4.97 -11.41
CA LYS A 276 9.58 -3.66 -11.61
C LYS A 276 8.85 -3.23 -10.33
N ASP A 277 8.97 -1.96 -9.99
CA ASP A 277 8.28 -1.33 -8.87
C ASP A 277 7.69 -0.01 -9.37
N ASP A 278 6.39 -0.07 -9.68
CA ASP A 278 5.60 1.05 -10.20
C ASP A 278 4.92 1.86 -9.09
N THR A 279 5.55 1.92 -7.91
CA THR A 279 5.09 2.80 -6.83
C THR A 279 4.95 4.24 -7.32
N VAL A 280 3.79 4.83 -7.06
CA VAL A 280 3.50 6.26 -7.24
C VAL A 280 3.01 6.85 -5.94
N LEU A 281 3.30 8.12 -5.70
CA LEU A 281 2.94 8.81 -4.46
C LEU A 281 1.69 9.66 -4.61
N THR A 282 1.11 9.75 -5.80
CA THR A 282 0.08 10.74 -6.09
C THR A 282 -1.15 10.66 -5.19
N THR A 283 -1.63 9.46 -4.83
CA THR A 283 -2.83 9.32 -3.98
C THR A 283 -2.53 9.41 -2.49
N VAL A 284 -1.30 9.10 -2.06
CA VAL A 284 -0.89 9.11 -0.65
C VAL A 284 -0.22 10.40 -0.20
N ARG A 285 0.34 11.17 -1.15
CA ARG A 285 1.04 12.44 -0.88
C ARG A 285 0.16 13.46 -0.17
N PRO A 286 -1.12 13.70 -0.57
CA PRO A 286 -1.96 14.68 0.11
C PRO A 286 -2.41 14.27 1.52
N ILE A 287 -2.19 13.02 1.93
CA ILE A 287 -2.70 12.42 3.16
C ILE A 287 -1.60 11.84 4.04
N SER A 288 -0.37 12.33 3.92
CA SER A 288 0.79 11.84 4.67
C SER A 288 1.66 13.00 5.17
N ASP A 289 2.48 12.78 6.20
CA ASP A 289 3.62 13.67 6.45
C ASP A 289 4.62 13.52 5.31
N LEU A 290 4.82 14.59 4.53
CA LEU A 290 5.69 14.57 3.36
C LEU A 290 7.14 14.27 3.69
N ARG A 291 7.62 14.69 4.87
CA ARG A 291 9.02 14.45 5.27
C ARG A 291 9.24 12.96 5.49
N GLU A 292 8.30 12.28 6.16
CA GLU A 292 8.34 10.83 6.36
C GLU A 292 8.13 10.09 5.02
N LEU A 293 7.13 10.48 4.24
CA LEU A 293 6.83 9.84 2.96
C LEU A 293 8.00 9.91 1.99
N TYR A 294 8.56 11.10 1.77
CA TYR A 294 9.63 11.32 0.80
C TYR A 294 10.97 10.79 1.28
N SER A 295 11.28 10.87 2.58
CA SER A 295 12.53 10.30 3.10
C SER A 295 12.55 8.79 2.94
N GLN A 296 11.51 8.08 3.39
CA GLN A 296 11.41 6.62 3.26
C GLN A 296 11.36 6.20 1.77
N TYR A 297 10.60 6.92 0.94
CA TYR A 297 10.54 6.65 -0.50
C TYR A 297 11.90 6.80 -1.17
N ALA A 298 12.58 7.92 -0.96
CA ALA A 298 13.89 8.16 -1.55
C ALA A 298 14.91 7.12 -1.07
N GLU A 299 14.92 6.82 0.23
CA GLU A 299 15.83 5.86 0.84
C GLU A 299 15.73 4.49 0.17
N TYR A 300 14.55 3.85 0.17
CA TYR A 300 14.46 2.50 -0.39
C TYR A 300 14.70 2.46 -1.91
N ARG A 301 14.32 3.53 -2.65
CA ARG A 301 14.57 3.61 -4.10
C ARG A 301 16.06 3.76 -4.39
N PHE A 302 16.81 4.50 -3.57
CA PHE A 302 18.26 4.56 -3.70
C PHE A 302 18.94 3.25 -3.30
N GLU A 303 18.45 2.54 -2.27
CA GLU A 303 18.95 1.18 -1.95
C GLU A 303 18.77 0.22 -3.12
N MET A 304 17.62 0.26 -3.81
CA MET A 304 17.41 -0.52 -5.04
C MET A 304 18.42 -0.16 -6.12
N LEU A 305 18.70 1.13 -6.32
CA LEU A 305 19.69 1.58 -7.30
C LEU A 305 21.10 1.11 -6.92
N GLU A 306 21.47 1.14 -5.63
CA GLU A 306 22.74 0.60 -5.16
C GLU A 306 22.89 -0.88 -5.49
N GLU A 307 21.86 -1.69 -5.22
CA GLU A 307 21.87 -3.12 -5.50
C GLU A 307 22.04 -3.39 -7.01
N ARG A 308 21.26 -2.69 -7.85
CA ARG A 308 21.32 -2.79 -9.31
C ARG A 308 22.70 -2.42 -9.85
N VAL A 309 23.26 -1.30 -9.40
CA VAL A 309 24.61 -0.84 -9.82
C VAL A 309 25.67 -1.83 -9.36
N ARG A 310 25.58 -2.33 -8.11
CA ARG A 310 26.52 -3.32 -7.57
C ARG A 310 26.51 -4.61 -8.38
N ALA A 311 25.33 -5.09 -8.79
CA ALA A 311 25.19 -6.26 -9.65
C ALA A 311 25.79 -6.02 -11.04
N HIS A 312 25.46 -4.90 -11.69
CA HIS A 312 26.01 -4.61 -13.02
C HIS A 312 27.54 -4.39 -13.00
N LEU A 313 28.07 -3.80 -11.94
CA LEU A 313 29.53 -3.69 -11.74
C LEU A 313 30.19 -5.07 -11.63
N LYS A 314 29.53 -6.05 -11.01
CA LYS A 314 30.03 -7.44 -10.96
C LYS A 314 30.08 -8.04 -12.37
N GLU A 315 29.03 -7.87 -13.17
CA GLU A 315 29.00 -8.33 -14.57
C GLU A 315 30.14 -7.72 -15.41
N ILE A 316 30.39 -6.42 -15.27
CA ILE A 316 31.49 -5.74 -15.96
C ILE A 316 32.85 -6.31 -15.53
N ARG A 317 33.05 -6.57 -14.24
CA ARG A 317 34.31 -7.12 -13.70
C ARG A 317 34.54 -8.55 -14.19
N ASP A 318 33.50 -9.38 -14.21
CA ASP A 318 33.58 -10.75 -14.70
C ASP A 318 33.80 -10.79 -16.22
N GLY A 319 33.12 -9.91 -16.97
CA GLY A 319 33.37 -9.68 -18.39
C GLY A 319 34.82 -9.27 -18.67
N LYS A 320 35.38 -8.33 -17.88
CA LYS A 320 36.77 -7.89 -18.00
C LYS A 320 37.76 -9.04 -17.80
N ARG A 321 37.52 -9.92 -16.82
CA ARG A 321 38.32 -11.15 -16.61
C ARG A 321 38.28 -12.06 -17.83
N ALA A 322 37.12 -12.15 -18.50
CA ALA A 322 36.93 -12.87 -19.76
C ALA A 322 37.32 -12.07 -21.02
N ARG A 323 37.93 -10.89 -20.88
CA ARG A 323 38.28 -9.96 -21.99
C ARG A 323 37.09 -9.60 -22.89
N ARG A 324 35.90 -9.47 -22.31
CA ARG A 324 34.65 -9.11 -22.99
C ARG A 324 34.02 -7.89 -22.33
N PHE A 325 33.39 -7.03 -23.13
CA PHE A 325 32.57 -5.93 -22.65
C PHE A 325 31.35 -5.80 -23.54
N ASP A 326 30.16 -5.96 -22.95
CA ASP A 326 28.91 -5.83 -23.69
C ASP A 326 28.41 -4.39 -23.65
N THR A 327 28.79 -3.62 -24.67
CA THR A 327 28.36 -2.23 -24.81
C THR A 327 26.84 -2.09 -24.94
N LYS A 328 26.17 -3.07 -25.56
CA LYS A 328 24.72 -3.01 -25.77
C LYS A 328 23.98 -3.22 -24.44
N ALA A 329 24.39 -4.22 -23.66
CA ALA A 329 23.82 -4.49 -22.34
C ALA A 329 24.07 -3.32 -21.38
N THR A 330 25.29 -2.79 -21.29
CA THR A 330 25.57 -1.62 -20.43
C THR A 330 24.77 -0.39 -20.84
N LYS A 331 24.61 -0.12 -22.14
CA LYS A 331 23.72 0.96 -22.60
C LYS A 331 22.25 0.72 -22.23
N ALA A 332 21.78 -0.51 -22.26
CA ALA A 332 20.41 -0.84 -21.85
C ALA A 332 20.23 -0.59 -20.35
N PHE A 333 21.14 -1.08 -19.52
CA PHE A 333 21.16 -0.83 -18.07
C PHE A 333 21.14 0.66 -17.73
N ILE A 334 21.98 1.48 -18.37
CA ILE A 334 22.02 2.93 -18.13
C ILE A 334 20.68 3.59 -18.48
N ARG A 335 20.04 3.20 -19.60
CA ARG A 335 18.74 3.75 -19.98
C ARG A 335 17.64 3.36 -18.99
N GLU A 336 17.67 2.13 -18.48
CA GLU A 336 16.75 1.66 -17.46
C GLU A 336 16.91 2.48 -16.16
N GLN A 337 18.14 2.68 -15.69
CA GLN A 337 18.38 3.46 -14.46
C GLN A 337 18.01 4.94 -14.65
N ARG A 338 18.23 5.50 -15.85
CA ARG A 338 17.73 6.84 -16.17
C ARG A 338 16.20 6.89 -16.07
N SER A 339 15.48 5.93 -16.65
CA SER A 339 14.02 5.88 -16.56
C SER A 339 13.52 5.75 -15.12
N PHE A 340 14.25 5.02 -14.28
CA PHE A 340 13.97 4.86 -12.86
C PHE A 340 14.15 6.17 -12.08
N LEU A 341 15.24 6.89 -12.32
CA LEU A 341 15.47 8.21 -11.72
C LEU A 341 14.44 9.25 -12.22
N ASP A 342 14.14 9.23 -13.52
CA ASP A 342 13.10 10.08 -14.11
C ASP A 342 11.73 9.79 -13.48
N SER A 343 11.44 8.54 -13.07
CA SER A 343 10.21 8.22 -12.35
C SER A 343 10.20 8.77 -10.92
N MET A 344 11.33 8.71 -10.20
CA MET A 344 11.43 9.32 -8.88
C MET A 344 11.22 10.83 -8.93
N LEU A 345 11.78 11.51 -9.93
CA LEU A 345 11.60 12.96 -10.13
C LEU A 345 10.14 13.35 -10.37
N ARG A 346 9.31 12.47 -10.96
CA ARG A 346 7.87 12.73 -11.12
C ARG A 346 7.11 12.61 -9.80
N GLU A 347 7.55 11.71 -8.91
CA GLU A 347 6.86 11.45 -7.64
C GLU A 347 7.28 12.39 -6.51
N LEU A 348 8.53 12.87 -6.52
CA LEU A 348 9.06 13.85 -5.57
C LEU A 348 8.77 15.27 -6.10
N VAL A 349 7.65 15.84 -5.67
CA VAL A 349 7.28 17.23 -5.97
C VAL A 349 7.59 18.12 -4.79
N ASP A 350 7.90 19.39 -5.05
CA ASP A 350 8.16 20.38 -4.00
C ASP A 350 6.97 20.47 -3.04
N ASP A 351 7.26 20.53 -1.74
CA ASP A 351 6.25 20.53 -0.67
C ASP A 351 5.18 21.64 -0.86
N GLU A 352 5.59 22.80 -1.38
CA GLU A 352 4.72 23.96 -1.65
C GLU A 352 3.66 23.68 -2.74
N MET A 353 3.87 22.66 -3.57
CA MET A 353 2.95 22.25 -4.64
C MET A 353 1.90 21.23 -4.15
N VAL A 354 1.97 20.80 -2.89
CA VAL A 354 1.06 19.80 -2.32
C VAL A 354 -0.04 20.49 -1.52
N THR A 355 -1.29 20.25 -1.90
CA THR A 355 -2.45 20.67 -1.11
C THR A 355 -2.98 19.49 -0.33
N ALA A 356 -3.02 19.59 1.00
CA ALA A 356 -3.51 18.53 1.87
C ALA A 356 -4.95 18.10 1.50
N GLY A 357 -5.17 16.79 1.41
CA GLY A 357 -6.46 16.17 1.11
C GLY A 357 -6.96 16.25 -0.34
N MET A 358 -6.30 17.02 -1.21
CA MET A 358 -6.74 17.26 -2.60
C MET A 358 -5.94 16.42 -3.60
N LEU A 359 -6.64 15.70 -4.48
CA LEU A 359 -6.01 14.95 -5.56
C LEU A 359 -6.04 15.80 -6.83
N GLY A 360 -4.93 15.89 -7.54
CA GLY A 360 -4.78 16.75 -8.72
C GLY A 360 -5.56 16.27 -9.96
N GLY A 361 -6.88 16.09 -9.90
CA GLY A 361 -7.73 15.68 -11.03
C GLY A 361 -7.79 14.15 -11.28
N GLU A 362 -8.86 13.70 -11.96
CA GLU A 362 -9.23 12.27 -12.11
C GLU A 362 -8.17 11.38 -12.79
N ASN A 363 -7.34 11.94 -13.67
CA ASN A 363 -6.32 11.18 -14.41
C ASN A 363 -5.28 10.51 -13.49
N HIS A 364 -5.16 10.96 -12.24
CA HIS A 364 -4.18 10.44 -11.30
C HIS A 364 -4.67 9.25 -10.46
N LEU A 365 -5.96 8.89 -10.58
CA LEU A 365 -6.54 7.74 -9.88
C LEU A 365 -6.21 6.41 -10.57
N PHE A 366 -5.86 6.43 -11.86
CA PHE A 366 -5.61 5.24 -12.66
C PHE A 366 -4.13 5.11 -13.03
N SER A 367 -3.63 3.88 -13.16
CA SER A 367 -2.26 3.64 -13.62
C SER A 367 -2.10 3.96 -15.11
N ASP A 368 -0.90 4.41 -15.49
CA ASP A 368 -0.58 4.75 -16.89
C ASP A 368 -0.83 3.58 -17.85
N ASP A 369 -0.57 2.35 -17.39
CA ASP A 369 -0.81 1.13 -18.16
C ASP A 369 -2.31 0.94 -18.45
N LEU A 370 -3.19 1.23 -17.47
CA LEU A 370 -4.65 1.20 -17.68
C LEU A 370 -5.11 2.32 -18.60
N ILE A 371 -4.64 3.55 -18.40
CA ILE A 371 -4.99 4.69 -19.27
C ILE A 371 -4.59 4.39 -20.72
N SER A 372 -3.40 3.84 -20.94
CA SER A 372 -2.92 3.42 -22.26
C SER A 372 -3.80 2.33 -22.87
N LYS A 373 -4.23 1.34 -22.07
CA LYS A 373 -5.12 0.27 -22.51
C LYS A 373 -6.52 0.78 -22.88
N TYR A 374 -7.09 1.70 -22.11
CA TYR A 374 -8.38 2.34 -22.41
C TYR A 374 -8.32 3.18 -23.68
N ARG A 375 -7.24 3.95 -23.89
CA ARG A 375 -7.04 4.75 -25.11
C ARG A 375 -6.87 3.92 -26.39
N LYS A 376 -6.42 2.67 -26.27
CA LYS A 376 -6.25 1.73 -27.40
C LYS A 376 -7.54 1.00 -27.79
N LYS A 377 -8.59 1.02 -26.95
CA LYS A 377 -9.92 0.54 -27.38
C LYS A 377 -10.54 1.63 -28.28
N PRO A 378 -11.00 1.32 -29.50
CA PRO A 378 -11.73 2.30 -30.30
C PRO A 378 -12.95 2.74 -29.49
N ARG A 379 -13.16 4.06 -29.37
CA ARG A 379 -14.46 4.59 -28.96
C ARG A 379 -15.45 4.09 -30.01
N VAL A 380 -16.36 3.21 -29.59
CA VAL A 380 -17.43 2.66 -30.43
C VAL A 380 -18.31 3.79 -30.93
#